data_AF-A0A7J4HQZ3-F1
#
_entry.id   AF-A0A7J4HQZ3-F1
#
_cell.length_a   1.000
_cell.length_b   1.000
_cell.length_c   1.000
_cell.angle_alpha   90.00
_cell.angle_beta   90.00
_cell.angle_gamma   90.00
#
_symmetry.space_group_name_H-M   'P 1'
#
loop_
_entity.id
_entity.type
_entity.pdbx_description
1 polymer ?
#
loop_
_entity_poly.entity_id
_entity_poly.type
_entity_poly.pdbx_seq_one_letter_code
_entity_poly.pdbx_strand_id
1 'polypeptide(L)'
;MERLHFLLGYTCTNIEVSPPLTAFSVRIENAAITGFKVGLIASGSSTVIDVSEGGSNSDMKMYGADMGGLLSVPGVGEVKTYVVSGVYDRVEVFPILESGRTCDDGDSIKIATSCTGGGIQ
;
A
#
# COMPACT_ATOMS: atom_id res chain seq x y z
N MET A 1 -11.30 -18.47 -7.64
CA MET A 1 -11.42 -17.13 -7.02
C MET A 1 -10.04 -16.80 -6.49
N GLU A 2 -9.28 -16.03 -7.25
CA GLU A 2 -7.91 -15.63 -6.88
C GLU A 2 -8.02 -14.49 -5.89
N ARG A 3 -7.92 -14.81 -4.60
CA ARG A 3 -8.13 -13.86 -3.52
C ARG A 3 -6.77 -13.41 -3.02
N LEU A 4 -6.49 -12.11 -3.01
CA LEU A 4 -5.44 -11.59 -2.14
C LEU A 4 -5.99 -11.62 -0.72
N HIS A 5 -5.29 -12.29 0.19
CA HIS A 5 -5.35 -11.87 1.59
C HIS A 5 -4.31 -10.80 1.78
N PHE A 6 -4.78 -9.55 1.86
CA PHE A 6 -3.97 -8.56 2.50
C PHE A 6 -4.02 -8.82 4.00
N LEU A 7 -2.88 -9.22 4.57
CA LEU A 7 -2.64 -8.96 5.99
C LEU A 7 -2.42 -7.45 6.11
N LEU A 8 -3.53 -6.72 6.21
CA LEU A 8 -3.57 -5.28 6.42
C LEU A 8 -3.16 -4.98 7.86
N GLY A 9 -1.90 -5.30 8.17
CA GLY A 9 -1.27 -5.01 9.44
C GLY A 9 -1.07 -3.50 9.55
N TYR A 10 -1.98 -2.88 10.31
CA TYR A 10 -1.85 -1.58 10.96
C TYR A 10 -1.45 -0.43 10.03
N THR A 11 -2.44 0.27 9.49
CA THR A 11 -2.21 1.60 8.91
C THR A 11 -1.90 2.57 10.03
N CYS A 12 -0.74 3.21 9.95
CA CYS A 12 -0.31 4.19 10.91
C CYS A 12 -0.12 5.52 10.21
N THR A 13 -0.98 6.49 10.52
CA THR A 13 -0.75 7.89 10.19
C THR A 13 0.12 8.50 11.25
N ASN A 14 1.34 8.87 10.90
CA ASN A 14 2.17 9.67 11.78
C ASN A 14 1.95 11.14 11.38
N ILE A 15 1.10 11.83 12.15
CA ILE A 15 0.77 13.25 11.93
C ILE A 15 1.86 14.16 12.53
N GLU A 16 2.74 13.61 13.38
CA GLU A 16 3.83 14.33 14.06
C GLU A 16 5.07 14.51 13.16
N VAL A 17 5.17 13.75 12.07
CA VAL A 17 6.22 13.97 11.06
C VAL A 17 5.78 15.08 10.11
N SER A 18 6.69 16.01 9.81
CA SER A 18 6.50 17.04 8.79
C SER A 18 7.42 16.73 7.61
N PRO A 19 6.89 16.34 6.44
CA PRO A 19 5.47 16.22 6.10
C PRO A 19 4.80 14.96 6.69
N PRO A 20 3.46 14.98 6.88
CA PRO A 20 2.73 13.85 7.44
C PRO A 20 2.82 12.63 6.52
N LEU A 21 2.83 11.43 7.10
CA LEU A 21 3.01 10.18 6.35
C LEU A 21 1.90 9.18 6.65
N THR A 22 1.53 8.42 5.63
CA THR A 22 0.61 7.27 5.71
C THR A 22 1.37 6.00 5.37
N ALA A 23 1.35 4.99 6.25
CA ALA A 23 1.96 3.70 6.00
C ALA A 23 0.91 2.58 5.85
N PHE A 24 1.17 1.62 4.97
CA PHE A 24 0.36 0.41 4.78
C PHE A 24 1.24 -0.77 4.36
N SER A 25 0.81 -1.99 4.67
CA SER A 25 1.53 -3.22 4.33
C SER A 25 0.75 -4.06 3.32
N VAL A 26 1.46 -4.63 2.35
CA VAL A 26 0.91 -5.50 1.32
C VAL A 26 1.54 -6.88 1.43
N ARG A 27 0.69 -7.92 1.39
CA ARG A 27 1.08 -9.31 1.24
C ARG A 27 0.51 -9.86 -0.06
N ILE A 28 1.32 -10.56 -0.81
CA ILE A 28 0.90 -11.24 -2.02
C ILE A 28 0.83 -12.74 -1.74
N GLU A 29 -0.32 -13.37 -2.02
CA GLU A 29 -0.50 -14.83 -1.86
C GLU A 29 -0.60 -15.57 -3.20
N ASN A 30 -0.65 -14.84 -4.32
CA ASN A 30 -0.74 -15.41 -5.66
C ASN A 30 0.48 -14.99 -6.49
N ALA A 31 1.20 -15.98 -7.04
CA ALA A 31 2.37 -15.78 -7.88
C ALA A 31 2.08 -15.06 -9.21
N ALA A 32 0.83 -15.07 -9.68
CA ALA A 32 0.43 -14.41 -10.92
C ALA A 32 0.39 -12.88 -10.79
N ILE A 33 0.56 -12.33 -9.59
CA ILE A 33 0.53 -10.89 -9.32
C ILE A 33 1.95 -10.33 -9.52
N THR A 34 2.08 -9.43 -10.48
CA THR A 34 3.36 -8.78 -10.83
C THR A 34 3.47 -7.34 -10.35
N GLY A 35 2.38 -6.80 -9.80
CA GLY A 35 2.32 -5.45 -9.27
C GLY A 35 0.94 -5.15 -8.71
N PHE A 36 0.70 -3.90 -8.34
CA PHE A 36 -0.59 -3.45 -7.84
C PHE A 36 -0.74 -1.94 -7.99
N LYS A 37 -1.99 -1.49 -8.13
CA LYS A 37 -2.37 -0.08 -8.04
C LYS A 37 -2.77 0.24 -6.61
N VAL A 38 -2.33 1.38 -6.11
CA VAL A 38 -2.69 1.90 -4.79
C VAL A 38 -3.52 3.15 -4.99
N GLY A 39 -4.82 3.06 -4.71
CA GLY A 39 -5.71 4.20 -4.55
C GLY A 39 -5.55 4.80 -3.17
N LEU A 40 -5.19 6.08 -3.09
CA LEU A 40 -5.08 6.87 -1.88
C LEU A 40 -6.23 7.88 -1.88
N ILE A 41 -7.14 7.77 -0.92
CA ILE A 41 -8.37 8.56 -0.89
C ILE A 41 -8.31 9.48 0.33
N ALA A 42 -8.43 10.78 0.10
CA ALA A 42 -8.62 11.80 1.10
C ALA A 42 -9.95 12.54 0.85
N SER A 43 -10.42 13.30 1.82
CA SER A 43 -11.66 14.08 1.69
C SER A 43 -11.62 15.01 0.45
N GLY A 44 -12.35 14.62 -0.59
CA GLY A 44 -12.46 15.40 -1.84
C GLY A 44 -11.36 15.16 -2.88
N SER A 45 -10.40 14.27 -2.64
CA SER A 45 -9.35 13.95 -3.62
C SER A 45 -8.96 12.47 -3.60
N SER A 46 -8.52 11.97 -4.75
CA SER A 46 -7.92 10.66 -4.87
C SER A 46 -6.64 10.72 -5.70
N THR A 47 -5.67 9.89 -5.32
CA THR A 47 -4.42 9.71 -6.05
C THR A 47 -4.22 8.22 -6.28
N VAL A 48 -3.75 7.85 -7.47
CA VAL A 48 -3.45 6.44 -7.77
C VAL A 48 -1.97 6.32 -8.07
N ILE A 49 -1.31 5.36 -7.42
CA ILE A 49 0.10 5.05 -7.62
C ILE A 49 0.21 3.62 -8.12
N ASP A 50 0.92 3.43 -9.23
CA ASP A 50 1.25 2.10 -9.74
C ASP A 50 2.54 1.61 -9.08
N VAL A 51 2.47 0.42 -8.49
CA VAL A 51 3.62 -0.26 -7.89
C VAL A 51 3.98 -1.46 -8.76
N SER A 52 5.20 -1.41 -9.28
CA SER A 52 5.83 -2.45 -10.08
C SER A 52 7.28 -2.61 -9.67
N GLU A 53 7.87 -3.76 -10.01
CA GLU A 53 9.27 -4.04 -9.69
C GLU A 53 10.20 -3.03 -10.39
N GLY A 54 11.04 -2.35 -9.61
CA GLY A 54 11.93 -1.28 -10.10
C GLY A 54 11.21 0.02 -10.48
N GLY A 55 9.91 0.15 -10.22
CA GLY A 55 9.18 1.40 -10.37
C GLY A 55 9.60 2.46 -9.33
N SER A 56 9.21 3.71 -9.51
CA SER A 56 9.42 4.76 -8.50
C SER A 56 8.30 5.79 -8.56
N ASN A 57 8.05 6.46 -7.43
CA ASN A 57 7.11 7.55 -7.32
C ASN A 57 7.61 8.55 -6.27
N SER A 58 7.59 9.84 -6.58
CA SER A 58 8.13 10.91 -5.71
C SER A 58 7.52 10.96 -4.31
N ASP A 59 6.29 10.50 -4.18
CA ASP A 59 5.48 10.58 -2.97
C ASP A 59 5.39 9.24 -2.24
N MET A 60 6.10 8.22 -2.71
CA MET A 60 6.06 6.87 -2.14
C MET A 60 7.46 6.31 -1.91
N LYS A 61 7.57 5.47 -0.88
CA LYS A 61 8.75 4.67 -0.58
C LYS A 61 8.41 3.36 0.09
N MET A 62 9.38 2.46 0.13
CA MET A 62 9.36 1.32 1.04
C MET A 62 9.83 1.74 2.43
N TYR A 63 9.33 1.07 3.47
CA TYR A 63 9.82 1.29 4.83
C TYR A 63 11.34 1.09 4.90
N GLY A 64 12.05 2.04 5.51
CA GLY A 64 13.52 2.03 5.57
C GLY A 64 14.23 2.58 4.32
N ALA A 65 13.51 2.97 3.26
CA ALA A 65 14.07 3.61 2.07
C ALA A 65 13.84 5.13 2.04
N ASP A 66 14.37 5.79 1.01
CA ASP A 66 14.16 7.20 0.69
C ASP A 66 12.91 7.42 -0.17
N MET A 67 12.27 8.59 -0.04
CA MET A 67 11.16 8.99 -0.94
C MET A 67 11.63 9.08 -2.39
N GLY A 68 10.82 8.57 -3.34
CA GLY A 68 11.23 8.49 -4.74
C GLY A 68 12.19 7.33 -5.04
N GLY A 69 12.54 6.51 -4.04
CA GLY A 69 13.35 5.32 -4.22
C GLY A 69 12.65 4.25 -5.07
N LEU A 70 13.43 3.28 -5.54
CA LEU A 70 12.89 2.13 -6.27
C LEU A 70 11.95 1.33 -5.37
N LEU A 71 10.80 0.97 -5.92
CA LEU A 71 9.80 0.10 -5.31
C LEU A 71 10.05 -1.33 -5.77
N SER A 72 9.71 -2.27 -4.90
CA SER A 72 9.74 -3.69 -5.22
C SER A 72 8.46 -4.35 -4.78
N VAL A 73 7.99 -5.32 -5.55
CA VAL A 73 6.74 -6.04 -5.28
C VAL A 73 7.04 -7.16 -4.26
N PRO A 74 6.15 -7.44 -3.30
CA PRO A 74 6.37 -8.56 -2.37
C PRO A 74 6.37 -9.89 -3.14
N GLY A 75 7.29 -10.79 -2.81
CA GLY A 75 7.18 -12.18 -3.26
C GLY A 75 5.96 -12.88 -2.64
N VAL A 76 5.64 -14.08 -3.14
CA VAL A 76 4.55 -14.89 -2.59
C VAL A 76 4.82 -15.22 -1.13
N GLY A 77 3.89 -14.86 -0.26
CA GLY A 77 3.97 -15.03 1.18
C GLY A 77 4.73 -13.91 1.91
N GLU A 78 5.45 -13.05 1.19
CA GLU A 78 6.19 -11.92 1.75
C GLU A 78 5.28 -10.74 2.07
N VAL A 79 5.68 -9.94 3.05
CA VAL A 79 5.03 -8.68 3.41
C VAL A 79 6.00 -7.55 3.18
N LYS A 80 5.55 -6.50 2.47
CA LYS A 80 6.31 -5.23 2.40
C LYS A 80 5.45 -4.07 2.86
N THR A 81 6.07 -3.16 3.58
CA THR A 81 5.45 -1.94 4.09
C THR A 81 5.86 -0.77 3.20
N TYR A 82 4.86 0.00 2.77
CA TYR A 82 5.03 1.20 1.99
C TYR A 82 4.60 2.41 2.79
N VAL A 83 5.23 3.53 2.50
CA VAL A 83 4.97 4.82 3.12
C VAL A 83 4.74 5.83 2.01
N VAL A 84 3.65 6.58 2.12
CA VAL A 84 3.31 7.65 1.20
C VAL A 84 3.26 8.99 1.93
N SER A 85 3.68 10.04 1.24
CA SER A 85 3.57 11.42 1.70
C SER A 85 2.11 11.86 1.71
N GLY A 86 1.63 12.37 2.83
CA GLY A 86 0.26 12.84 3.01
C GLY A 86 -0.55 12.03 4.02
N VAL A 87 -1.72 12.58 4.34
CA VAL A 87 -2.74 11.95 5.18
C VAL A 87 -3.89 11.53 4.29
N TYR A 88 -4.24 10.24 4.36
CA TYR A 88 -5.34 9.67 3.60
C TYR A 88 -6.34 9.03 4.57
N ASP A 89 -7.62 9.06 4.19
CA ASP A 89 -8.72 8.45 4.94
C ASP A 89 -8.84 6.95 4.62
N ARG A 90 -8.43 6.56 3.41
CA ARG A 90 -8.52 5.19 2.92
C ARG A 90 -7.42 4.89 1.91
N VAL A 91 -6.96 3.65 1.96
CA VAL A 91 -6.08 3.06 0.93
C VAL A 91 -6.82 1.88 0.30
N GLU A 92 -6.85 1.85 -1.02
CA GLU A 92 -7.41 0.76 -1.82
C GLU A 92 -6.28 0.15 -2.63
N VAL A 93 -6.21 -1.18 -2.69
CA VAL A 93 -5.14 -1.87 -3.43
C VAL A 93 -5.74 -2.85 -4.42
N PHE A 94 -5.35 -2.69 -5.67
CA PHE A 94 -5.84 -3.48 -6.79
C PHE A 94 -4.68 -4.24 -7.43
N PRO A 95 -4.69 -5.58 -7.44
CA PRO A 95 -3.58 -6.35 -8.02
C PRO A 95 -3.52 -6.20 -9.54
N ILE A 96 -2.31 -6.24 -10.07
CA ILE A 96 -2.03 -6.33 -11.51
C ILE A 96 -1.49 -7.74 -11.78
N LEU A 97 -2.16 -8.48 -12.65
CA LEU A 97 -1.75 -9.81 -13.07
C LEU A 97 -0.67 -9.72 -14.18
N GLU A 98 0.06 -10.81 -14.42
CA GLU A 98 0.99 -10.94 -15.58
C GLU A 98 0.35 -10.56 -16.92
N SER A 99 -0.95 -10.82 -17.07
CA SER A 99 -1.72 -10.45 -18.27
C SER A 99 -1.97 -8.94 -18.43
N GLY A 100 -1.52 -8.11 -17.48
CA GLY A 100 -1.81 -6.67 -17.40
C GLY A 100 -3.23 -6.35 -16.94
N ARG A 101 -4.06 -7.37 -16.71
CA ARG A 101 -5.43 -7.20 -16.19
C ARG A 101 -5.37 -6.82 -14.70
N THR A 102 -6.20 -5.86 -14.34
CA THR A 102 -6.47 -5.52 -12.93
C THR A 102 -7.74 -6.26 -12.50
N CYS A 103 -7.74 -6.83 -11.30
CA CYS A 103 -8.98 -7.41 -10.75
C CYS A 103 -9.96 -6.30 -10.38
N ASP A 104 -11.25 -6.47 -10.70
CA ASP A 104 -12.31 -5.55 -10.26
C ASP A 104 -12.52 -5.58 -8.73
N ASP A 105 -12.21 -6.72 -8.10
CA ASP A 105 -12.16 -6.88 -6.65
C ASP A 105 -10.78 -6.46 -6.11
N GLY A 106 -10.73 -5.29 -5.47
CA GLY A 106 -9.59 -4.81 -4.68
C GLY A 106 -9.85 -4.95 -3.17
N ASP A 107 -8.79 -4.83 -2.36
CA ASP A 107 -8.92 -4.74 -0.90
C ASP A 107 -8.85 -3.28 -0.46
N SER A 108 -9.54 -2.94 0.63
CA SER A 108 -9.63 -1.55 1.11
C SER A 108 -9.41 -1.47 2.61
N ILE A 109 -8.62 -0.48 3.02
CA ILE A 109 -8.30 -0.21 4.42
C ILE A 109 -8.77 1.20 4.74
N LYS A 110 -9.61 1.34 5.76
CA LYS A 110 -9.85 2.65 6.37
C LYS A 110 -8.71 2.98 7.31
N ILE A 111 -8.13 4.16 7.15
CA ILE A 111 -7.06 4.62 8.02
C ILE A 111 -7.69 5.20 9.29
N ALA A 112 -7.41 4.58 10.43
CA ALA A 112 -7.73 5.18 11.71
C ALA A 112 -6.68 6.24 12.05
N THR A 113 -7.12 7.42 12.49
CA THR A 113 -6.28 8.57 12.90
C THR A 113 -5.43 8.32 14.15
N SER A 114 -5.44 7.11 14.71
CA SER A 114 -4.59 6.74 15.84
C SER A 114 -3.96 5.37 15.60
N CYS A 115 -2.63 5.34 15.64
CA CYS A 115 -1.86 4.12 15.91
C CYS A 115 -2.10 3.69 17.35
N THR A 116 -3.31 3.28 17.70
CA THR A 116 -3.49 2.53 18.94
C THR A 116 -2.89 1.18 18.63
N GLY A 117 -1.64 0.96 19.05
CA GLY A 117 -0.96 -0.31 18.88
C GLY A 117 -1.85 -1.42 19.40
N GLY A 118 -2.57 -2.07 18.49
CA GLY A 118 -3.31 -3.27 18.75
C GLY A 118 -2.27 -4.36 18.87
N GLY A 119 -1.66 -4.46 20.06
CA GLY A 119 -0.90 -5.62 20.45
C GLY A 119 -1.69 -6.85 20.02
N ILE A 120 -1.01 -7.75 19.31
CA ILE A 120 -1.41 -9.14 19.23
C ILE A 120 -1.85 -9.58 20.64
N GLN A 121 -3.11 -9.98 20.78
CA GLN A 121 -3.53 -10.80 21.90
C GLN A 121 -3.52 -12.25 21.42
#